data_AF-A0A3M8BF35-F1
#
_entry.id   AF-A0A3M8BF35-F1
#
_cell.length_a   1.000
_cell.length_b   1.000
_cell.length_c   1.000
_cell.angle_alpha   90.00
_cell.angle_beta   90.00
_cell.angle_gamma   90.00
#
_symmetry.space_group_name_H-M   'P 1'
#
loop_
_entity.id
_entity.type
_entity.pdbx_description
1 polymer ?
#
loop_
_entity_poly.entity_id
_entity_poly.type
_entity_poly.pdbx_seq_one_letter_code
_entity_poly.pdbx_strand_id
1 'polypeptide(L)'
;MEQKLNTKLTSSSYVCPSNSKYPKKPDYDTFAKKYSEYASAAAEQIGISTAVVLTQWYQEWGIPINNPGFQGGSIGEPVGKCGTFPVYATLDDGVEAYCKQINKRYVGGKDAFNDIFGNKTNIKAAYEDGFKGGLKAFNVQTDDNKKVNVVSERFVGGNYACNEALGASPWNAGHYMRASKGDTYPGRRLNALLNDAGW
;
A
#
# COMPACT_ATOMS: atom_id res chain seq x y z
N MET A 1 4.76 -2.33 23.89
CA MET A 1 4.32 -3.74 23.89
C MET A 1 4.59 -4.26 22.50
N GLU A 2 5.55 -5.17 22.36
CA GLU A 2 5.93 -5.72 21.05
C GLU A 2 4.98 -6.86 20.72
N GLN A 3 4.23 -6.74 19.63
CA GLN A 3 3.31 -7.79 19.21
C GLN A 3 4.14 -8.94 18.61
N LYS A 4 4.04 -10.13 19.22
CA LYS A 4 4.68 -11.34 18.71
C LYS A 4 4.07 -11.67 17.35
N LEU A 5 4.92 -11.96 16.36
CA LEU A 5 4.49 -12.57 15.09
C LEU A 5 3.57 -13.75 15.40
N ASN A 6 2.49 -13.89 14.64
CA ASN A 6 1.50 -14.98 14.76
C ASN A 6 0.65 -14.99 16.03
N THR A 7 0.55 -13.86 16.75
CA THR A 7 -0.46 -13.72 17.80
C THR A 7 -1.85 -13.66 17.16
N LYS A 8 -2.64 -14.72 17.31
CA LYS A 8 -4.01 -14.75 16.83
C LYS A 8 -4.84 -13.67 17.52
N LEU A 9 -5.30 -12.69 16.76
CA LEU A 9 -6.23 -11.67 17.20
C LEU A 9 -7.63 -12.26 17.33
N THR A 10 -8.35 -11.78 18.34
CA THR A 10 -9.76 -12.05 18.60
C THR A 10 -10.50 -10.73 18.64
N SER A 11 -11.84 -10.76 18.63
CA SER A 11 -12.67 -9.55 18.66
C SER A 11 -12.41 -8.64 19.86
N SER A 12 -11.77 -9.13 20.93
CA SER A 12 -11.45 -8.40 22.16
C SER A 12 -9.96 -8.10 22.37
N SER A 13 -9.07 -8.50 21.46
CA SER A 13 -7.61 -8.50 21.71
C SER A 13 -6.78 -7.64 20.75
N TYR A 14 -7.39 -6.71 20.01
CA TYR A 14 -6.67 -5.78 19.12
C TYR A 14 -6.80 -4.33 19.58
N VAL A 15 -5.81 -3.52 19.19
CA VAL A 15 -5.77 -2.08 19.44
C VAL A 15 -5.85 -1.38 18.09
N CYS A 16 -6.72 -0.37 17.96
CA CYS A 16 -6.85 0.39 16.71
C CYS A 16 -5.86 1.56 16.61
N PRO A 17 -5.50 2.03 15.40
CA PRO A 17 -4.51 3.09 15.19
C PRO A 17 -4.78 4.42 15.91
N SER A 18 -6.05 4.76 16.16
CA SER A 18 -6.43 5.96 16.91
C SER A 18 -6.14 5.87 18.41
N ASN A 19 -5.81 4.69 18.92
CA ASN A 19 -5.53 4.47 20.33
C ASN A 19 -4.04 4.69 20.64
N SER A 20 -3.73 5.37 21.75
CA SER A 20 -2.35 5.64 22.17
C SER A 20 -1.50 4.40 22.45
N LYS A 21 -2.13 3.24 22.65
CA LYS A 21 -1.47 1.93 22.83
C LYS A 21 -1.14 1.24 21.51
N TYR A 22 -1.52 1.80 20.36
CA TYR A 22 -1.19 1.21 19.07
C TYR A 22 0.32 1.13 18.90
N PRO A 23 0.88 -0.01 18.48
CA PRO A 23 2.33 -0.15 18.32
C PRO A 23 2.91 0.90 17.38
N LYS A 24 4.01 1.51 17.80
CA LYS A 24 4.79 2.41 16.95
C LYS A 24 5.36 1.64 15.75
N LYS A 25 5.45 2.33 14.61
CA LYS A 25 6.13 1.83 13.42
C LYS A 25 7.63 1.59 13.75
N PRO A 26 8.18 0.40 13.47
CA PRO A 26 9.61 0.11 13.64
C PRO A 26 10.43 0.84 12.58
N ASP A 27 11.76 0.82 12.74
CA ASP A 27 12.69 1.18 11.65
C ASP A 27 12.60 0.19 10.47
N TYR A 28 13.21 0.58 9.34
CA TYR A 28 13.16 -0.17 8.09
C TYR A 28 13.76 -1.57 8.22
N ASP A 29 14.94 -1.70 8.83
CA ASP A 29 15.64 -2.98 8.96
C ASP A 29 14.85 -3.96 9.82
N THR A 30 14.35 -3.50 10.97
CA THR A 30 13.51 -4.30 11.85
C THR A 30 12.22 -4.72 11.16
N PHE A 31 11.61 -3.84 10.37
CA PHE A 31 10.42 -4.16 9.59
C PHE A 31 10.70 -5.24 8.53
N ALA A 32 11.69 -5.03 7.68
CA ALA A 32 12.02 -5.93 6.58
C ALA A 32 12.45 -7.30 7.11
N LYS A 33 13.29 -7.34 8.14
CA LYS A 33 13.69 -8.59 8.79
C LYS A 33 12.49 -9.38 9.32
N LYS A 34 11.47 -8.68 9.83
CA LYS A 34 10.30 -9.31 10.46
C LYS A 34 9.25 -9.77 9.45
N TYR A 35 9.09 -9.08 8.32
CA TYR A 35 7.95 -9.29 7.41
C TYR A 35 8.33 -9.64 5.96
N SER A 36 9.62 -9.74 5.64
CA SER A 36 10.11 -10.04 4.28
C SER A 36 9.55 -11.35 3.72
N GLU A 37 9.42 -12.40 4.52
CA GLU A 37 8.87 -13.69 4.05
C GLU A 37 7.41 -13.55 3.60
N TYR A 38 6.56 -12.92 4.41
CA TYR A 38 5.16 -12.61 4.07
C TYR A 38 5.06 -11.72 2.83
N ALA A 39 5.90 -10.67 2.77
CA ALA A 39 5.93 -9.76 1.64
C ALA A 39 6.43 -10.44 0.36
N SER A 40 7.35 -11.39 0.47
CA SER A 40 7.87 -12.17 -0.64
C SER A 40 6.81 -13.10 -1.22
N ALA A 41 6.10 -13.84 -0.36
CA ALA A 41 4.98 -14.67 -0.77
C ALA A 41 3.85 -13.85 -1.44
N ALA A 42 3.53 -12.67 -0.91
CA ALA A 42 2.57 -11.76 -1.52
C ALA A 42 3.05 -11.24 -2.88
N ALA A 43 4.32 -10.84 -2.97
CA ALA A 43 4.94 -10.35 -4.19
C ALA A 43 4.92 -11.39 -5.31
N GLU A 44 5.21 -12.66 -4.99
CA GLU A 44 5.10 -13.77 -5.93
C GLU A 44 3.67 -13.95 -6.45
N GLN A 45 2.67 -13.93 -5.57
CA GLN A 45 1.26 -14.07 -5.95
C GLN A 45 0.74 -12.91 -6.81
N ILE A 46 1.29 -11.71 -6.64
CA ILE A 46 0.90 -10.52 -7.39
C ILE A 46 1.70 -10.39 -8.70
N GLY A 47 2.94 -10.90 -8.72
CA GLY A 47 3.88 -10.74 -9.84
C GLY A 47 4.59 -9.39 -9.83
N ILE A 48 5.01 -8.90 -8.66
CA ILE A 48 5.79 -7.67 -8.49
C ILE A 48 6.98 -7.93 -7.54
N SER A 49 7.82 -6.92 -7.30
CA SER A 49 8.94 -7.04 -6.35
C SER A 49 8.48 -7.05 -4.89
N THR A 50 9.16 -7.84 -4.05
CA THR A 50 9.04 -7.79 -2.58
C THR A 50 9.27 -6.39 -2.03
N ALA A 51 10.17 -5.62 -2.63
CA ALA A 51 10.46 -4.25 -2.21
C ALA A 51 9.22 -3.36 -2.30
N VAL A 52 8.43 -3.46 -3.37
CA VAL A 52 7.18 -2.69 -3.53
C VAL A 52 6.17 -3.04 -2.44
N VAL A 53 5.99 -4.33 -2.16
CA VAL A 53 5.08 -4.80 -1.11
C VAL A 53 5.51 -4.27 0.26
N LEU A 54 6.81 -4.39 0.58
CA LEU A 54 7.37 -3.84 1.82
C LEU A 54 7.20 -2.33 1.90
N THR A 55 7.46 -1.59 0.83
CA THR A 55 7.28 -0.14 0.77
C THR A 55 5.84 0.26 1.08
N GLN A 56 4.86 -0.38 0.44
CA GLN A 56 3.46 -0.08 0.69
C GLN A 56 3.05 -0.45 2.11
N TRP A 57 3.36 -1.67 2.58
CA TRP A 57 2.98 -2.11 3.93
C TRP A 57 3.63 -1.28 5.02
N TYR A 58 4.90 -0.87 4.84
CA TYR A 58 5.56 0.02 5.78
C TYR A 58 4.88 1.38 5.79
N GLN A 59 4.57 1.94 4.62
CA GLN A 59 3.88 3.23 4.49
C GLN A 59 2.53 3.21 5.22
N GLU A 60 1.73 2.17 5.02
CA GLU A 60 0.38 2.01 5.58
C GLU A 60 0.35 1.61 7.05
N TRP A 61 1.25 0.72 7.49
CA TRP A 61 1.42 0.30 8.88
C TRP A 61 0.16 -0.32 9.54
N GLY A 62 -0.56 -1.16 8.80
CA GLY A 62 -1.72 -1.89 9.33
C GLY A 62 -1.42 -3.27 9.93
N ILE A 63 -0.14 -3.69 9.96
CA ILE A 63 0.27 -5.01 10.49
C ILE A 63 -0.16 -5.27 11.94
N PRO A 64 -0.18 -4.30 12.88
CA PRO A 64 -0.66 -4.58 14.23
C PRO A 64 -2.11 -5.08 14.33
N ILE A 65 -2.96 -4.80 13.33
CA ILE A 65 -4.31 -5.38 13.20
C ILE A 65 -4.38 -6.51 12.15
N ASN A 66 -3.22 -7.05 11.79
CA ASN A 66 -3.02 -8.04 10.74
C ASN A 66 -3.62 -7.61 9.39
N ASN A 67 -3.63 -6.32 9.06
CA ASN A 67 -4.11 -5.78 7.79
C ASN A 67 -2.94 -5.03 7.12
N PRO A 68 -1.98 -5.74 6.48
CA PRO A 68 -0.67 -5.17 6.20
C PRO A 68 -0.68 -3.96 5.26
N GLY A 69 -1.53 -3.99 4.21
CA GLY A 69 -1.73 -2.84 3.33
C GLY A 69 -2.73 -1.81 3.87
N PHE A 70 -3.26 -2.01 5.08
CA PHE A 70 -4.35 -1.21 5.65
C PHE A 70 -5.51 -1.05 4.67
N GLN A 71 -5.85 -2.15 3.98
CA GLN A 71 -6.91 -2.15 2.99
C GLN A 71 -8.26 -1.88 3.64
N GLY A 72 -9.13 -1.13 2.97
CA GLY A 72 -10.54 -0.98 3.36
C GLY A 72 -11.43 -2.08 2.75
N GLY A 73 -12.65 -2.22 3.28
CA GLY A 73 -13.67 -3.13 2.76
C GLY A 73 -13.79 -4.43 3.57
N SER A 74 -14.32 -5.49 2.93
CA SER A 74 -14.66 -6.77 3.59
C SER A 74 -14.10 -7.98 2.84
N ILE A 75 -12.90 -7.87 2.27
CA ILE A 75 -12.24 -9.01 1.62
C ILE A 75 -11.65 -9.93 2.69
N GLY A 76 -11.86 -11.24 2.54
CA GLY A 76 -11.44 -12.25 3.51
C GLY A 76 -12.43 -12.41 4.67
N GLU A 77 -11.96 -13.01 5.76
CA GLU A 77 -12.77 -13.32 6.95
C GLU A 77 -12.28 -12.51 8.17
N PRO A 78 -12.63 -11.21 8.27
CA PRO A 78 -12.17 -10.36 9.37
C PRO A 78 -12.84 -10.72 10.71
N VAL A 79 -12.08 -10.61 11.80
CA VAL A 79 -12.55 -10.84 13.18
C VAL A 79 -13.02 -9.55 13.88
N GLY A 80 -12.87 -8.40 13.22
CA GLY A 80 -13.19 -7.10 13.76
C GLY A 80 -12.91 -5.97 12.76
N LYS A 81 -12.99 -4.72 13.24
CA LYS A 81 -12.69 -3.54 12.42
C LYS A 81 -12.17 -2.37 13.26
N CYS A 82 -11.30 -1.58 12.65
CA CYS A 82 -10.87 -0.27 13.12
C CYS A 82 -11.41 0.81 12.17
N GLY A 83 -12.58 1.36 12.47
CA GLY A 83 -13.30 2.21 11.51
C GLY A 83 -13.76 1.39 10.29
N THR A 84 -13.28 1.76 9.10
CA THR A 84 -13.56 1.05 7.83
C THR A 84 -12.53 -0.03 7.49
N PHE A 85 -11.49 -0.19 8.32
CA PHE A 85 -10.40 -1.12 8.07
C PHE A 85 -10.64 -2.45 8.80
N PRO A 86 -10.78 -3.59 8.10
CA PRO A 86 -10.90 -4.91 8.70
C PRO A 86 -9.68 -5.26 9.55
N VAL A 87 -9.93 -6.05 10.59
CA VAL A 87 -8.93 -6.66 11.47
C VAL A 87 -8.95 -8.16 11.21
N TYR A 88 -7.80 -8.79 11.02
CA TYR A 88 -7.71 -10.21 10.71
C TYR A 88 -7.15 -11.01 11.88
N ALA A 89 -7.53 -12.29 11.97
CA ALA A 89 -7.10 -13.15 13.07
C ALA A 89 -5.58 -13.35 13.04
N THR A 90 -5.01 -13.60 11.88
CA THR A 90 -3.56 -13.78 11.69
C THR A 90 -3.03 -12.89 10.57
N LEU A 91 -1.71 -12.68 10.54
CA LEU A 91 -1.08 -11.93 9.47
C LEU A 91 -1.28 -12.63 8.12
N ASP A 92 -1.23 -13.97 8.07
CA ASP A 92 -1.52 -14.75 6.86
C ASP A 92 -2.90 -14.44 6.27
N ASP A 93 -3.94 -14.41 7.11
CA ASP A 93 -5.31 -14.06 6.66
C ASP A 93 -5.34 -12.65 6.03
N GLY A 94 -4.60 -11.71 6.63
CA GLY A 94 -4.47 -10.34 6.15
C GLY A 94 -3.70 -10.23 4.84
N VAL A 95 -2.64 -11.03 4.69
CA VAL A 95 -1.81 -11.10 3.47
C VAL A 95 -2.62 -11.72 2.33
N GLU A 96 -3.38 -12.78 2.59
CA GLU A 96 -4.29 -13.37 1.61
C GLU A 96 -5.35 -12.36 1.15
N ALA A 97 -5.97 -11.65 2.10
CA ALA A 97 -6.94 -10.61 1.79
C ALA A 97 -6.32 -9.45 0.96
N TYR A 98 -5.11 -9.03 1.31
CA TYR A 98 -4.33 -8.04 0.54
C TYR A 98 -4.10 -8.52 -0.90
N CYS A 99 -3.61 -9.75 -1.08
CA CYS A 99 -3.34 -10.32 -2.41
C CYS A 99 -4.62 -10.43 -3.26
N LYS A 100 -5.74 -10.89 -2.66
CA LYS A 100 -7.05 -10.94 -3.33
C LYS A 100 -7.49 -9.56 -3.80
N GLN A 101 -7.29 -8.53 -2.97
CA GLN A 101 -7.67 -7.16 -3.32
C GLN A 101 -6.80 -6.60 -4.44
N ILE A 102 -5.47 -6.74 -4.33
CA ILE A 102 -4.53 -6.30 -5.36
C ILE A 102 -4.85 -6.97 -6.70
N ASN A 103 -4.97 -8.30 -6.71
CA ASN A 103 -5.26 -9.05 -7.93
C ASN A 103 -6.63 -8.74 -8.54
N LYS A 104 -7.63 -8.34 -7.73
CA LYS A 104 -8.95 -8.00 -8.24
C LYS A 104 -9.05 -6.56 -8.76
N ARG A 105 -8.35 -5.63 -8.11
CA ARG A 105 -8.61 -4.18 -8.25
C ARG A 105 -7.44 -3.36 -8.80
N TYR A 106 -6.22 -3.89 -8.76
CA TYR A 106 -5.00 -3.12 -8.99
C TYR A 106 -4.04 -3.73 -10.03
N VAL A 107 -4.29 -4.94 -10.56
CA VAL A 107 -3.47 -5.57 -11.63
C VAL A 107 -4.16 -5.56 -12.99
N GLY A 108 -5.04 -4.57 -13.23
CA GLY A 108 -5.83 -4.48 -14.45
C GLY A 108 -7.05 -5.41 -14.48
N GLY A 109 -7.64 -5.56 -15.68
CA GLY A 109 -8.85 -6.35 -15.89
C GLY A 109 -10.17 -5.58 -15.66
N LYS A 110 -11.30 -6.28 -15.81
CA LYS A 110 -12.65 -5.67 -15.80
C LYS A 110 -12.99 -4.98 -14.48
N ASP A 111 -12.54 -5.57 -13.37
CA ASP A 111 -12.87 -5.14 -12.02
C ASP A 111 -11.85 -4.12 -11.45
N ALA A 112 -10.78 -3.81 -12.21
CA ALA A 112 -9.81 -2.83 -11.78
C ALA A 112 -10.43 -1.45 -11.59
N PHE A 113 -9.96 -0.76 -10.55
CA PHE A 113 -10.34 0.62 -10.35
C PHE A 113 -9.72 1.52 -11.41
N ASN A 114 -10.31 2.69 -11.59
CA ASN A 114 -9.66 3.75 -12.36
C ASN A 114 -8.70 4.50 -11.44
N ASP A 115 -7.53 4.83 -11.95
CA ASP A 115 -6.58 5.75 -11.34
C ASP A 115 -7.07 7.20 -11.47
N ILE A 116 -6.34 8.14 -10.86
CA ILE A 116 -6.65 9.57 -10.94
C ILE A 116 -6.59 10.16 -12.36
N PHE A 117 -5.95 9.46 -13.30
CA PHE A 117 -5.83 9.86 -14.69
C PHE A 117 -6.94 9.26 -15.57
N GLY A 118 -7.83 8.45 -14.99
CA GLY A 118 -8.94 7.79 -15.68
C GLY A 118 -8.58 6.44 -16.32
N ASN A 119 -7.35 5.95 -16.16
CA ASN A 119 -6.93 4.65 -16.69
C ASN A 119 -7.21 3.54 -15.69
N LYS A 120 -7.33 2.30 -16.16
CA LYS A 120 -7.41 1.14 -15.26
C LYS A 120 -6.09 0.98 -14.51
N THR A 121 -6.16 0.92 -13.18
CA THR A 121 -4.98 0.66 -12.35
C THR A 121 -4.41 -0.70 -12.67
N ASN A 122 -3.13 -0.75 -13.05
CA ASN A 122 -2.40 -1.98 -13.35
C ASN A 122 -0.94 -1.88 -12.87
N ILE A 123 -0.72 -2.21 -11.59
CA ILE A 123 0.59 -2.14 -10.94
C ILE A 123 1.55 -3.20 -11.47
N LYS A 124 1.03 -4.36 -11.91
CA LYS A 124 1.83 -5.43 -12.50
C LYS A 124 2.38 -5.01 -13.86
N ALA A 125 1.53 -4.49 -14.75
CA ALA A 125 1.99 -3.96 -16.03
C ALA A 125 2.93 -2.77 -15.84
N ALA A 126 2.70 -1.91 -14.83
CA ALA A 126 3.66 -0.84 -14.53
C ALA A 126 5.02 -1.38 -14.08
N TYR A 127 5.05 -2.47 -13.31
CA TYR A 127 6.29 -3.14 -12.94
C TYR A 127 7.01 -3.76 -14.15
N GLU A 128 6.29 -4.39 -15.08
CA GLU A 128 6.87 -5.07 -16.24
C GLU A 128 7.29 -4.06 -17.34
N ASP A 129 6.40 -3.12 -17.69
CA ASP A 129 6.52 -2.27 -18.87
C ASP A 129 6.86 -0.80 -18.56
N GLY A 130 6.71 -0.39 -17.30
CA GLY A 130 6.89 0.99 -16.84
C GLY A 130 5.60 1.80 -16.76
N PHE A 131 5.72 3.04 -16.30
CA PHE A 131 4.62 3.98 -16.16
C PHE A 131 4.77 5.17 -17.12
N LYS A 132 3.67 5.53 -17.79
CA LYS A 132 3.66 6.61 -18.77
C LYS A 132 3.65 7.98 -18.07
N GLY A 133 4.66 8.80 -18.38
CA GLY A 133 4.70 10.20 -17.95
C GLY A 133 3.78 11.11 -18.76
N GLY A 134 3.44 12.27 -18.19
CA GLY A 134 2.70 13.34 -18.86
C GLY A 134 1.18 13.23 -18.79
N LEU A 135 0.63 12.23 -18.09
CA LEU A 135 -0.80 12.16 -17.79
C LEU A 135 -1.15 13.25 -16.78
N LYS A 136 -2.30 13.90 -16.92
CA LYS A 136 -2.68 15.05 -16.09
C LYS A 136 -3.94 14.77 -15.31
N ALA A 137 -3.94 15.10 -14.02
CA ALA A 137 -5.12 15.08 -13.17
C ALA A 137 -5.21 16.40 -12.39
N PHE A 138 -6.44 16.84 -12.10
CA PHE A 138 -6.73 18.11 -11.47
C PHE A 138 -7.46 17.91 -10.14
N ASN A 139 -7.28 18.84 -9.21
CA ASN A 139 -7.93 18.80 -7.89
C ASN A 139 -7.67 17.51 -7.09
N VAL A 140 -6.49 16.92 -7.25
CA VAL A 140 -6.08 15.74 -6.49
C VAL A 140 -5.78 16.17 -5.06
N GLN A 141 -6.52 15.62 -4.10
CA GLN A 141 -6.23 15.82 -2.68
C GLN A 141 -4.95 15.05 -2.33
N THR A 142 -4.04 15.63 -1.55
CA THR A 142 -2.77 15.02 -1.13
C THR A 142 -2.86 14.47 0.30
N ASP A 143 -1.85 13.74 0.77
CA ASP A 143 -1.83 13.12 2.11
C ASP A 143 -1.88 14.19 3.23
N ASP A 144 -1.38 15.39 2.91
CA ASP A 144 -1.41 16.58 3.76
C ASP A 144 -2.61 17.50 3.46
N ASN A 145 -3.66 16.94 2.87
CA ASN A 145 -4.97 17.57 2.60
C ASN A 145 -4.92 18.83 1.72
N LYS A 146 -3.95 18.93 0.81
CA LYS A 146 -3.89 20.01 -0.19
C LYS A 146 -4.50 19.52 -1.50
N LYS A 147 -5.13 20.42 -2.25
CA LYS A 147 -5.58 20.13 -3.62
C LYS A 147 -4.54 20.65 -4.60
N VAL A 148 -4.02 19.77 -5.44
CA VAL A 148 -3.01 20.11 -6.44
C VAL A 148 -3.36 19.53 -7.81
N ASN A 149 -2.75 20.08 -8.84
CA ASN A 149 -2.72 19.46 -10.16
C ASN A 149 -1.46 18.62 -10.24
N VAL A 150 -1.58 17.41 -10.76
CA VAL A 150 -0.46 16.47 -10.87
C VAL A 150 -0.23 16.07 -12.31
N VAL A 151 1.04 15.79 -12.60
CA VAL A 151 1.47 15.20 -13.85
C VAL A 151 2.20 13.91 -13.52
N SER A 152 1.85 12.80 -14.16
CA SER A 152 2.57 11.55 -13.94
C SER A 152 4.02 11.67 -14.39
N GLU A 153 4.91 11.00 -13.67
CA GLU A 153 6.31 10.89 -14.09
C GLU A 153 6.52 9.62 -14.91
N ARG A 154 7.48 9.68 -15.85
CA ARG A 154 7.84 8.50 -16.66
C ARG A 154 8.81 7.66 -15.86
N PHE A 155 8.46 6.39 -15.65
CA PHE A 155 9.37 5.38 -15.10
C PHE A 155 9.48 4.20 -16.06
N VAL A 156 10.69 3.67 -16.21
CA VAL A 156 10.89 2.34 -16.80
C VAL A 156 10.37 1.25 -15.86
N GLY A 157 10.13 0.04 -16.38
CA GLY A 157 9.69 -1.10 -15.59
C GLY A 157 10.54 -1.29 -14.32
N GLY A 158 9.88 -1.64 -13.22
CA GLY A 158 10.49 -1.83 -11.90
C GLY A 158 9.73 -1.15 -10.76
N ASN A 159 10.40 -1.05 -9.61
CA ASN A 159 9.78 -0.63 -8.35
C ASN A 159 9.17 0.79 -8.45
N TYR A 160 9.89 1.74 -9.07
CA TYR A 160 9.42 3.14 -9.17
C TYR A 160 8.15 3.28 -10.01
N ALA A 161 8.06 2.55 -11.13
CA ALA A 161 6.86 2.55 -11.97
C ALA A 161 5.66 1.90 -11.25
N CYS A 162 5.90 0.80 -10.53
CA CYS A 162 4.86 0.16 -9.73
C CYS A 162 4.35 1.07 -8.60
N ASN A 163 5.25 1.79 -7.94
CA ASN A 163 4.92 2.77 -6.91
C ASN A 163 4.19 4.00 -7.47
N GLU A 164 4.52 4.45 -8.68
CA GLU A 164 3.76 5.48 -9.41
C GLU A 164 2.33 4.99 -9.69
N ALA A 165 2.16 3.75 -10.15
CA ALA A 165 0.85 3.16 -10.40
C ALA A 165 0.02 2.99 -9.12
N LEU A 166 0.64 2.53 -8.02
CA LEU A 166 0.01 2.52 -6.69
C LEU A 166 -0.32 3.94 -6.23
N GLY A 167 0.61 4.87 -6.47
CA GLY A 167 0.49 6.31 -6.35
C GLY A 167 -0.79 6.84 -6.96
N ALA A 168 -1.02 6.56 -8.23
CA ALA A 168 -2.18 7.03 -8.98
C ALA A 168 -3.48 6.26 -8.63
N SER A 169 -3.38 5.10 -7.97
CA SER A 169 -4.51 4.24 -7.65
C SER A 169 -5.32 4.72 -6.45
N PRO A 170 -6.62 4.39 -6.35
CA PRO A 170 -7.45 4.85 -5.23
C PRO A 170 -7.09 4.25 -3.85
N TRP A 171 -6.03 3.44 -3.74
CA TRP A 171 -5.62 2.81 -2.47
C TRP A 171 -5.46 3.83 -1.35
N ASN A 172 -4.62 4.84 -1.58
CA ASN A 172 -4.44 5.99 -0.70
C ASN A 172 -5.02 7.23 -1.37
N ALA A 173 -6.29 7.11 -1.79
CA ALA A 173 -7.02 8.14 -2.52
C ALA A 173 -6.27 8.70 -3.76
N GLY A 174 -5.38 7.91 -4.36
CA GLY A 174 -4.78 8.27 -5.64
C GLY A 174 -3.56 9.16 -5.58
N HIS A 175 -2.81 9.24 -4.47
CA HIS A 175 -1.69 10.18 -4.48
C HIS A 175 -0.38 9.80 -3.77
N TYR A 176 -0.33 9.14 -2.61
CA TYR A 176 0.95 8.91 -1.89
C TYR A 176 1.96 10.07 -2.04
N MET A 177 1.51 11.28 -1.72
CA MET A 177 2.16 12.54 -2.09
C MET A 177 1.85 13.59 -1.03
N ARG A 178 2.84 14.43 -0.71
CA ARG A 178 2.72 15.56 0.23
C ARG A 178 3.10 16.85 -0.47
N ALA A 179 2.11 17.70 -0.76
CA ALA A 179 2.33 18.97 -1.45
C ALA A 179 3.28 19.90 -0.67
N SER A 180 3.17 19.93 0.65
CA SER A 180 4.04 20.72 1.53
C SER A 180 5.51 20.26 1.54
N LYS A 181 5.82 19.08 0.99
CA LYS A 181 7.19 18.56 0.83
C LYS A 181 7.72 18.73 -0.59
N GLY A 182 6.96 19.36 -1.48
CA GLY A 182 7.35 19.57 -2.87
C GLY A 182 7.25 18.30 -3.73
N ASP A 183 6.48 17.30 -3.31
CA ASP A 183 6.23 16.12 -4.14
C ASP A 183 5.44 16.51 -5.40
N THR A 184 5.87 16.04 -6.57
CA THR A 184 5.36 16.49 -7.88
C THR A 184 4.54 15.47 -8.66
N TYR A 185 4.54 14.21 -8.23
CA TYR A 185 3.88 13.10 -8.92
C TYR A 185 3.27 12.08 -7.92
N PRO A 186 2.25 11.32 -8.34
CA PRO A 186 1.63 10.29 -7.50
C PRO A 186 2.62 9.16 -7.14
N GLY A 187 2.76 8.79 -5.87
CA GLY A 187 3.69 7.71 -5.49
C GLY A 187 5.10 8.18 -5.16
N ARG A 188 5.38 9.49 -5.24
CA ARG A 188 6.67 10.09 -4.81
C ARG A 188 7.06 9.70 -3.40
N ARG A 189 6.07 9.60 -2.49
CA ARG A 189 6.31 9.19 -1.09
C ARG A 189 6.75 7.73 -0.98
N LEU A 190 6.18 6.83 -1.78
CA LEU A 190 6.60 5.43 -1.82
C LEU A 190 8.03 5.33 -2.38
N ASN A 191 8.34 6.09 -3.44
CA ASN A 191 9.68 6.12 -4.02
C ASN A 191 10.75 6.70 -3.08
N ALA A 192 10.40 7.74 -2.31
CA ALA A 192 11.27 8.26 -1.26
C ALA A 192 11.54 7.20 -0.19
N LEU A 193 10.49 6.49 0.24
CA LEU A 193 10.59 5.43 1.24
C LEU A 193 11.44 4.26 0.76
N LEU A 194 11.25 3.83 -0.50
CA LEU A 194 12.06 2.80 -1.14
C LEU A 194 13.55 3.17 -1.10
N ASN A 195 13.90 4.41 -1.45
CA ASN A 195 15.27 4.90 -1.40
C ASN A 195 15.84 4.91 0.03
N ASP A 196 15.08 5.44 0.98
CA ASP A 196 15.52 5.57 2.38
C ASP A 196 15.70 4.21 3.05
N ALA A 197 14.93 3.20 2.64
CA ALA A 197 14.98 1.85 3.17
C ALA A 197 16.02 0.95 2.48
N GLY A 198 16.49 1.31 1.29
CA GLY A 198 17.46 0.53 0.53
C GLY A 198 16.93 -0.83 0.02
N TRP A 199 15.63 -0.92 -0.25
CA TRP A 199 14.96 -2.13 -0.75
C TRP A 199 14.86 -2.20 -2.28
#